data_AF-A0AAU0VEQ2-F1
#
_entry.id   AF-A0AAU0VEQ2-F1
#
_cell.length_a   1.000
_cell.length_b   1.000
_cell.length_c   1.000
_cell.angle_alpha   90.00
_cell.angle_beta   90.00
_cell.angle_gamma   90.00
#
_symmetry.space_group_name_H-M   'P 1'
#
loop_
_entity.id
_entity.type
_entity.pdbx_description
1 polymer ?
#
loop_
_entity_poly.entity_id
_entity_poly.type
_entity_poly.pdbx_seq_one_letter_code
_entity_poly.pdbx_strand_id
1 'polypeptide(L)'
;MTAAPDPHTRPAPADSTTTASPKASPAASPAPSPAAIGRRLSVVADQTPDSPVPAGCNSSSTSTDVLGEASRPRKAAVAKAGADIRGEVLLTLAQLRLATPRQLKALLLPHQQDTDHVRRALRNLLEESPALVGRTNRAQQSYWHCTPAGLAEAAASGELAPTTGRTTGKRIAASKTGLREHGLALVDTVIAFHQAQVADHADWRVEAPHPTPAGNLLPDGVVLLADGSSAFVEIDRTMSYARLVAKLERYDAYRGAPAAGRGNAARPPRSHWHENYAGPSLDRPFPPVLFVFAPARRRAAPDTREAAFHERAGRVGSVGYRLTVATTTLPLLTEHGAGRAVWRVVGNGRGEERRTLAALPKAR
;
A
#
# COMPACT_ATOMS: atom_id res chain seq x y z
N MET A 1 73.71 24.46 -18.44
CA MET A 1 72.86 24.25 -19.63
C MET A 1 71.94 23.10 -19.27
N THR A 2 70.67 23.29 -18.93
CA THR A 2 69.57 23.82 -19.76
C THR A 2 68.51 24.40 -18.80
N ALA A 3 68.00 25.61 -19.06
CA ALA A 3 67.03 26.29 -18.21
C ALA A 3 65.64 26.31 -18.87
N ALA A 4 64.61 25.98 -18.09
CA ALA A 4 63.19 26.07 -18.46
C ALA A 4 62.58 27.37 -17.91
N PRO A 5 61.60 27.94 -18.61
CA PRO A 5 60.39 28.50 -17.97
C PRO A 5 59.12 28.20 -18.84
N ASP A 6 57.85 28.33 -18.45
CA ASP A 6 57.13 28.74 -17.22
C ASP A 6 55.65 28.27 -17.38
N PRO A 7 54.89 27.94 -16.32
CA PRO A 7 53.50 27.50 -16.41
C PRO A 7 52.52 28.56 -15.90
N HIS A 8 52.35 29.68 -16.61
CA HIS A 8 51.32 30.67 -16.28
C HIS A 8 50.68 31.28 -17.53
N THR A 9 49.65 30.62 -18.07
CA THR A 9 48.71 31.27 -19.00
C THR A 9 47.28 30.93 -18.61
N ARG A 10 46.57 31.95 -18.12
CA ARG A 10 45.14 31.94 -17.77
C ARG A 10 44.35 32.39 -19.02
N PRO A 11 43.32 31.67 -19.49
CA PRO A 11 42.46 32.21 -20.54
C PRO A 11 41.51 33.27 -20.00
N ALA A 12 41.40 34.39 -20.72
CA ALA A 12 40.48 35.49 -20.46
C ALA A 12 39.02 35.13 -20.75
N PRO A 13 38.03 35.80 -20.12
CA PRO A 13 36.61 35.56 -20.35
C PRO A 13 36.14 36.25 -21.64
N ALA A 14 35.21 35.60 -22.35
CA ALA A 14 34.50 36.22 -23.46
C ALA A 14 33.32 37.04 -22.93
N ASP A 15 33.36 38.36 -23.16
CA ASP A 15 32.24 39.26 -22.99
C ASP A 15 31.11 38.92 -23.98
N SER A 16 29.89 38.80 -23.46
CA SER A 16 28.67 38.93 -24.25
C SER A 16 27.69 39.79 -23.46
N THR A 17 27.70 41.06 -23.79
CA THR A 17 26.69 42.04 -23.40
C THR A 17 25.50 41.95 -24.37
N THR A 18 24.35 41.46 -23.91
CA THR A 18 23.06 41.95 -24.43
C THR A 18 22.03 42.01 -23.32
N THR A 19 21.68 43.23 -22.97
CA THR A 19 20.61 43.64 -22.06
C THR A 19 19.24 43.38 -22.68
N ALA A 20 18.37 42.65 -21.96
CA ALA A 20 16.92 42.79 -22.08
C ALA A 20 16.25 42.36 -20.76
N SER A 21 15.76 43.32 -20.00
CA SER A 21 14.94 43.13 -18.79
C SER A 21 13.46 42.89 -19.18
N PRO A 22 12.54 42.64 -18.22
CA PRO A 22 11.80 41.38 -18.15
C PRO A 22 10.36 41.51 -18.67
N LYS A 23 9.79 40.40 -19.16
CA LYS A 23 8.34 40.31 -19.37
C LYS A 23 7.68 39.60 -18.19
N ALA A 24 6.61 40.22 -17.72
CA ALA A 24 5.83 39.87 -16.54
C ALA A 24 5.26 38.42 -16.54
N SER A 25 4.97 37.97 -15.32
CA SER A 25 4.54 36.64 -14.85
C SER A 25 3.34 35.99 -15.57
N PRO A 26 3.03 34.73 -15.22
CA PRO A 26 2.04 34.57 -14.14
C PRO A 26 2.50 33.62 -13.03
N ALA A 27 2.19 34.05 -11.81
CA ALA A 27 2.18 33.21 -10.63
C ALA A 27 1.13 32.11 -10.77
N ALA A 28 1.52 30.86 -10.50
CA ALA A 28 0.61 29.81 -10.08
C ALA A 28 1.41 28.69 -9.41
N SER A 29 1.62 28.84 -8.10
CA SER A 29 1.76 27.68 -7.23
C SER A 29 0.47 26.85 -7.35
N PRO A 30 0.51 25.53 -7.55
CA PRO A 30 -0.63 24.72 -7.21
C PRO A 30 -0.67 24.66 -5.68
N ALA A 31 -1.63 25.38 -5.10
CA ALA A 31 -2.06 25.13 -3.72
C ALA A 31 -2.49 23.66 -3.58
N PRO A 32 -2.33 23.04 -2.40
CA PRO A 32 -2.90 21.73 -2.14
C PRO A 32 -4.42 21.81 -2.33
N SER A 33 -4.96 20.99 -3.22
CA SER A 33 -6.41 20.89 -3.40
C SER A 33 -7.08 20.49 -2.08
N PRO A 34 -8.24 21.10 -1.76
CA PRO A 34 -9.02 20.72 -0.58
C PRO A 34 -9.54 19.30 -0.73
N ALA A 35 -9.74 18.64 0.42
CA ALA A 35 -10.27 17.29 0.56
C ALA A 35 -11.35 16.97 -0.47
N ALA A 36 -11.09 15.96 -1.31
CA ALA A 36 -12.08 15.40 -2.20
C ALA A 36 -13.17 14.76 -1.33
N ILE A 37 -14.28 15.47 -1.19
CA ILE A 37 -15.55 14.92 -0.74
C ILE A 37 -15.93 13.84 -1.76
N GLY A 38 -16.02 12.60 -1.28
CA GLY A 38 -16.06 11.39 -2.08
C GLY A 38 -17.09 11.41 -3.20
N ARG A 39 -16.63 11.16 -4.43
CA ARG A 39 -17.48 10.62 -5.47
C ARG A 39 -17.63 9.12 -5.20
N ARG A 40 -18.69 8.77 -4.47
CA ARG A 40 -19.15 7.37 -4.33
C ARG A 40 -19.15 6.73 -5.73
N LEU A 41 -18.48 5.59 -5.87
CA LEU A 41 -18.62 4.73 -7.04
C LEU A 41 -20.10 4.33 -7.16
N SER A 42 -20.83 5.03 -8.02
CA SER A 42 -22.12 4.55 -8.51
C SER A 42 -21.83 3.46 -9.54
N VAL A 43 -21.73 2.21 -9.08
CA VAL A 43 -21.93 1.08 -9.98
C VAL A 43 -23.38 1.17 -10.43
N VAL A 44 -23.58 1.78 -11.60
CA VAL A 44 -24.89 1.96 -12.22
C VAL A 44 -25.41 0.57 -12.59
N ALA A 45 -26.55 0.20 -12.01
CA ALA A 45 -27.33 -0.92 -12.52
C ALA A 45 -27.88 -0.49 -13.88
N ASP A 46 -27.30 -1.02 -14.96
CA ASP A 46 -27.81 -0.74 -16.29
C ASP A 46 -29.20 -1.37 -16.44
N GLN A 47 -30.12 -0.54 -16.92
CA GLN A 47 -31.53 -0.86 -17.09
C GLN A 47 -31.66 -1.76 -18.31
N THR A 48 -32.33 -2.90 -18.15
CA THR A 48 -32.79 -3.74 -19.26
C THR A 48 -33.69 -2.94 -20.19
N PRO A 49 -33.42 -2.86 -21.51
CA PRO A 49 -34.43 -2.51 -22.50
C PRO A 49 -35.26 -3.74 -22.87
N ASP A 50 -36.54 -3.47 -23.07
CA ASP A 50 -37.63 -4.37 -23.39
C ASP A 50 -37.34 -5.42 -24.49
N SER A 51 -37.90 -6.62 -24.31
CA SER A 51 -38.13 -7.57 -25.40
C SER A 51 -39.64 -7.74 -25.63
N PRO A 52 -40.08 -7.95 -26.88
CA PRO A 52 -41.46 -7.79 -27.27
C PRO A 52 -42.34 -9.02 -27.02
N VAL A 53 -43.62 -8.70 -26.90
CA VAL A 53 -44.86 -9.48 -26.78
C VAL A 53 -44.93 -10.71 -27.70
N PRO A 54 -45.66 -11.76 -27.27
CA PRO A 54 -46.62 -12.39 -28.17
C PRO A 54 -48.06 -12.31 -27.63
N ALA A 55 -48.96 -12.08 -28.58
CA ALA A 55 -50.40 -12.00 -28.40
C ALA A 55 -51.01 -13.31 -27.90
N GLY A 56 -52.15 -13.20 -27.19
CA GLY A 56 -52.98 -14.35 -26.85
C GLY A 56 -54.14 -13.94 -25.93
N CYS A 57 -55.30 -13.71 -26.54
CA CYS A 57 -56.52 -13.26 -25.90
C CYS A 57 -57.18 -14.33 -25.00
N ASN A 58 -57.91 -13.86 -23.97
CA ASN A 58 -59.30 -14.18 -23.61
C ASN A 58 -59.58 -14.58 -22.15
N SER A 59 -60.53 -13.81 -21.59
CA SER A 59 -61.63 -14.20 -20.68
C SER A 59 -61.39 -14.35 -19.17
N SER A 60 -61.91 -13.33 -18.46
CA SER A 60 -62.80 -13.35 -17.29
C SER A 60 -62.67 -14.47 -16.24
N SER A 61 -62.36 -14.09 -14.99
CA SER A 61 -63.36 -13.93 -13.91
C SER A 61 -62.70 -13.84 -12.52
N THR A 62 -63.36 -13.09 -11.66
CA THR A 62 -63.12 -12.78 -10.25
C THR A 62 -62.99 -14.01 -9.34
N SER A 63 -62.00 -14.02 -8.44
CA SER A 63 -62.24 -13.96 -6.99
C SER A 63 -60.94 -13.87 -6.18
N THR A 64 -61.07 -13.08 -5.13
CA THR A 64 -60.18 -12.79 -4.01
C THR A 64 -59.49 -14.00 -3.39
N ASP A 65 -58.18 -13.92 -3.18
CA ASP A 65 -57.63 -14.08 -1.84
C ASP A 65 -56.28 -13.36 -1.71
N VAL A 66 -56.24 -12.43 -0.77
CA VAL A 66 -55.11 -11.54 -0.48
C VAL A 66 -54.07 -12.33 0.29
N LEU A 67 -53.03 -12.81 -0.40
CA LEU A 67 -51.83 -13.31 0.25
C LEU A 67 -50.92 -12.11 0.58
N GLY A 68 -50.91 -11.75 1.86
CA GLY A 68 -50.21 -10.61 2.44
C GLY A 68 -48.79 -10.39 1.89
N GLU A 69 -48.66 -9.25 1.23
CA GLU A 69 -47.50 -8.65 0.59
C GLU A 69 -46.46 -8.13 1.60
N ALA A 70 -46.07 -8.95 2.59
CA ALA A 70 -45.13 -8.55 3.65
C ALA A 70 -43.67 -9.00 3.39
N SER A 71 -43.42 -9.86 2.40
CA SER A 71 -42.09 -10.46 2.17
C SER A 71 -41.20 -9.72 1.17
N ARG A 72 -41.76 -8.80 0.37
CA ARG A 72 -41.02 -8.02 -0.64
C ARG A 72 -40.17 -6.86 -0.07
N PRO A 73 -40.63 -6.05 0.91
CA PRO A 73 -39.83 -4.92 1.39
C PRO A 73 -38.58 -5.38 2.13
N ARG A 74 -38.65 -6.52 2.84
CA ARG A 74 -37.49 -7.09 3.56
C ARG A 74 -36.44 -7.62 2.61
N LYS A 75 -36.82 -8.25 1.48
CA LYS A 75 -35.90 -8.79 0.49
C LYS A 75 -35.18 -7.67 -0.30
N ALA A 76 -35.88 -6.59 -0.64
CA ALA A 76 -35.30 -5.42 -1.29
C ALA A 76 -34.41 -4.57 -0.35
N ALA A 77 -34.80 -4.41 0.92
CA ALA A 77 -33.97 -3.73 1.93
C ALA A 77 -32.69 -4.51 2.26
N VAL A 78 -32.76 -5.85 2.27
CA VAL A 78 -31.59 -6.72 2.42
C VAL A 78 -30.65 -6.64 1.20
N ALA A 79 -31.18 -6.49 -0.02
CA ALA A 79 -30.39 -6.30 -1.22
C ALA A 79 -29.66 -4.95 -1.27
N LYS A 80 -30.22 -3.88 -0.66
CA LYS A 80 -29.56 -2.57 -0.56
C LYS A 80 -28.53 -2.48 0.58
N ALA A 81 -28.59 -3.35 1.59
CA ALA A 81 -27.67 -3.30 2.72
C ALA A 81 -26.24 -3.70 2.30
N GLY A 82 -25.27 -2.82 2.53
CA GLY A 82 -23.89 -3.01 2.12
C GLY A 82 -23.60 -2.54 0.69
N ALA A 83 -24.62 -2.11 -0.07
CA ALA A 83 -24.45 -1.51 -1.39
C ALA A 83 -23.65 -0.19 -1.31
N ASP A 84 -23.77 0.49 -0.17
CA ASP A 84 -23.16 1.78 0.14
C ASP A 84 -21.64 1.74 0.31
N ILE A 85 -21.05 0.56 0.49
CA ILE A 85 -19.59 0.38 0.69
C ILE A 85 -18.93 -0.53 -0.37
N ARG A 86 -19.64 -0.91 -1.43
CA ARG A 86 -19.12 -1.88 -2.42
C ARG A 86 -17.92 -1.35 -3.17
N GLY A 87 -17.95 -0.07 -3.52
CA GLY A 87 -16.85 0.61 -4.19
C GLY A 87 -15.60 0.60 -3.30
N GLU A 88 -15.76 0.99 -2.04
CA GLU A 88 -14.70 1.00 -1.04
C GLU A 88 -14.12 -0.41 -0.83
N VAL A 89 -14.97 -1.44 -0.74
CA VAL A 89 -14.52 -2.84 -0.67
C VAL A 89 -13.68 -3.23 -1.90
N LEU A 90 -14.11 -2.87 -3.11
CA LEU A 90 -13.36 -3.15 -4.34
C LEU A 90 -12.02 -2.41 -4.35
N LEU A 91 -12.00 -1.13 -3.98
CA LEU A 91 -10.80 -0.30 -3.90
C LEU A 91 -9.80 -0.87 -2.87
N THR A 92 -10.26 -1.22 -1.67
CA THR A 92 -9.40 -1.83 -0.64
C THR A 92 -8.83 -3.17 -1.10
N LEU A 93 -9.63 -4.02 -1.78
CA LEU A 93 -9.14 -5.28 -2.34
C LEU A 93 -8.16 -5.07 -3.51
N ALA A 94 -8.35 -4.03 -4.32
CA ALA A 94 -7.43 -3.64 -5.38
C ALA A 94 -6.11 -3.08 -4.83
N GLN A 95 -6.15 -2.49 -3.62
CA GLN A 95 -4.99 -1.93 -2.94
C GLN A 95 -4.19 -3.01 -2.19
N LEU A 96 -4.86 -3.88 -1.44
CA LEU A 96 -4.22 -4.85 -0.54
C LEU A 96 -4.14 -6.27 -1.13
N ARG A 97 -4.74 -6.49 -2.30
CA ARG A 97 -4.78 -7.73 -3.10
C ARG A 97 -5.59 -8.87 -2.47
N LEU A 98 -5.54 -9.03 -1.16
CA LEU A 98 -6.20 -10.10 -0.41
C LEU A 98 -6.73 -9.55 0.92
N ALA A 99 -7.93 -9.93 1.32
CA ALA A 99 -8.40 -9.69 2.69
C ALA A 99 -9.46 -10.71 3.14
N THR A 100 -9.65 -10.80 4.45
CA THR A 100 -10.83 -11.46 5.07
C THR A 100 -11.93 -10.44 5.36
N PRO A 101 -13.20 -10.85 5.52
CA PRO A 101 -14.27 -9.93 5.94
C PRO A 101 -13.97 -9.23 7.28
N ARG A 102 -13.26 -9.89 8.19
CA ARG A 102 -12.82 -9.29 9.47
C ARG A 102 -11.85 -8.15 9.24
N GLN A 103 -10.89 -8.34 8.34
CA GLN A 103 -9.89 -7.32 8.00
C GLN A 103 -10.53 -6.14 7.26
N LEU A 104 -11.40 -6.41 6.28
CA LEU A 104 -12.15 -5.37 5.59
C LEU A 104 -13.03 -4.56 6.55
N LYS A 105 -13.69 -5.21 7.52
CA LYS A 105 -14.42 -4.52 8.58
C LYS A 105 -13.49 -3.61 9.40
N ALA A 106 -12.33 -4.11 9.80
CA ALA A 106 -11.39 -3.36 10.63
C ALA A 106 -10.87 -2.09 9.94
N LEU A 107 -10.84 -2.08 8.60
CA LEU A 107 -10.46 -0.93 7.78
C LEU A 107 -11.64 0.00 7.47
N LEU A 108 -12.76 -0.55 7.02
CA LEU A 108 -13.86 0.24 6.44
C LEU A 108 -14.94 0.60 7.44
N LEU A 109 -15.16 -0.24 8.45
CA LEU A 109 -16.26 -0.11 9.41
C LEU A 109 -15.76 -0.37 10.85
N PRO A 110 -14.74 0.36 11.34
CA PRO A 110 -14.09 0.04 12.61
C PRO A 110 -15.05 0.03 13.80
N HIS A 111 -16.10 0.86 13.78
CA HIS A 111 -17.08 1.01 14.87
C HIS A 111 -18.20 -0.04 14.89
N GLN A 112 -18.39 -0.81 13.82
CA GLN A 112 -19.40 -1.88 13.82
C GLN A 112 -18.94 -3.06 14.70
N GLN A 113 -19.85 -3.87 15.22
CA GLN A 113 -19.46 -5.01 16.06
C GLN A 113 -19.16 -6.27 15.23
N ASP A 114 -20.03 -6.58 14.27
CA ASP A 114 -19.93 -7.78 13.44
C ASP A 114 -19.34 -7.53 12.05
N THR A 115 -19.31 -8.57 11.22
CA THR A 115 -18.81 -8.51 9.84
C THR A 115 -19.95 -8.59 8.81
N ASP A 116 -21.21 -8.49 9.23
CA ASP A 116 -22.35 -8.83 8.38
C ASP A 116 -22.59 -7.81 7.28
N HIS A 117 -22.31 -6.52 7.54
CA HIS A 117 -22.40 -5.47 6.52
C HIS A 117 -21.38 -5.69 5.40
N VAL A 118 -20.13 -5.96 5.75
CA VAL A 118 -19.05 -6.27 4.79
C VAL A 118 -19.33 -7.58 4.05
N ARG A 119 -19.79 -8.62 4.75
CA ARG A 119 -20.15 -9.90 4.11
C ARG A 119 -21.31 -9.73 3.13
N ARG A 120 -22.28 -8.85 3.41
CA ARG A 120 -23.35 -8.49 2.47
C ARG A 120 -22.78 -7.75 1.26
N ALA A 121 -21.97 -6.71 1.47
CA ALA A 121 -21.32 -5.97 0.39
C ALA A 121 -20.54 -6.89 -0.57
N LEU A 122 -19.76 -7.82 -0.03
CA LEU A 122 -19.00 -8.80 -0.80
C LEU A 122 -19.88 -9.80 -1.56
N ARG A 123 -21.01 -10.24 -0.98
CA ARG A 123 -21.98 -11.09 -1.68
C ARG A 123 -22.66 -10.35 -2.82
N ASN A 124 -23.16 -9.15 -2.56
CA ASN A 124 -23.81 -8.34 -3.58
C ASN A 124 -22.84 -8.04 -4.73
N LEU A 125 -21.57 -7.72 -4.43
CA LEU A 125 -20.55 -7.50 -5.45
C LEU A 125 -20.26 -8.76 -6.28
N LEU A 126 -20.27 -9.93 -5.65
CA LEU A 126 -20.09 -11.22 -6.35
C LEU A 126 -21.33 -11.61 -7.18
N GLU A 127 -22.53 -11.27 -6.73
CA GLU A 127 -23.80 -11.57 -7.41
C GLU A 127 -24.04 -10.63 -8.60
N GLU A 128 -23.85 -9.33 -8.42
CA GLU A 128 -24.09 -8.30 -9.44
C GLU A 128 -22.91 -8.17 -10.42
N SER A 129 -21.69 -8.41 -9.96
CA SER A 129 -20.46 -8.21 -10.75
C SER A 129 -19.42 -9.29 -10.48
N PRO A 130 -19.72 -10.57 -10.78
CA PRO A 130 -18.85 -11.71 -10.47
C PRO A 130 -17.48 -11.61 -11.14
N ALA A 131 -17.36 -10.83 -12.21
CA ALA A 131 -16.10 -10.59 -12.89
C ALA A 131 -15.12 -9.77 -12.04
N LEU A 132 -15.56 -8.96 -11.06
CA LEU A 132 -14.71 -7.99 -10.36
C LEU A 132 -13.99 -8.58 -9.13
N VAL A 133 -14.61 -9.53 -8.43
CA VAL A 133 -14.05 -10.11 -7.20
C VAL A 133 -14.09 -11.63 -7.20
N GLY A 134 -13.09 -12.23 -6.57
CA GLY A 134 -13.00 -13.67 -6.36
C GLY A 134 -13.04 -14.02 -4.89
N ARG A 135 -13.60 -15.20 -4.59
CA ARG A 135 -13.63 -15.79 -3.24
C ARG A 135 -12.92 -17.13 -3.24
N THR A 136 -12.13 -17.38 -2.21
CA THR A 136 -11.54 -18.70 -1.92
C THR A 136 -11.88 -19.08 -0.49
N ASN A 137 -12.35 -20.31 -0.26
CA ASN A 137 -12.68 -20.79 1.08
C ASN A 137 -11.65 -21.80 1.56
N ARG A 138 -11.18 -21.65 2.80
CA ARG A 138 -10.31 -22.65 3.44
C ARG A 138 -10.31 -22.51 4.96
N ALA A 139 -10.28 -23.65 5.65
CA ALA A 139 -10.25 -23.72 7.11
C ALA A 139 -11.36 -22.86 7.75
N GLN A 140 -12.58 -22.94 7.20
CA GLN A 140 -13.75 -22.16 7.60
C GLN A 140 -13.61 -20.63 7.46
N GLN A 141 -12.60 -20.15 6.73
CA GLN A 141 -12.40 -18.74 6.43
C GLN A 141 -12.54 -18.46 4.94
N SER A 142 -13.11 -17.31 4.61
CA SER A 142 -13.22 -16.81 3.24
C SER A 142 -12.20 -15.71 2.99
N TYR A 143 -11.43 -15.88 1.92
CA TYR A 143 -10.46 -14.92 1.45
C TYR A 143 -10.97 -14.30 0.16
N TRP A 144 -10.98 -12.99 0.12
CA TRP A 144 -11.49 -12.19 -0.98
C TRP A 144 -10.34 -11.48 -1.66
N HIS A 145 -10.40 -11.42 -2.99
CA HIS A 145 -9.38 -10.79 -3.81
C HIS A 145 -10.00 -10.12 -5.01
N CYS A 146 -9.32 -9.08 -5.50
CA CYS A 146 -9.67 -8.44 -6.75
C CYS A 146 -9.22 -9.29 -7.95
N THR A 147 -10.06 -9.40 -8.98
CA THR A 147 -9.71 -10.05 -10.26
C THR A 147 -9.01 -9.04 -11.19
N PRO A 148 -8.52 -9.44 -12.38
CA PRO A 148 -8.00 -8.48 -13.35
C PRO A 148 -9.04 -7.42 -13.76
N ALA A 149 -10.30 -7.82 -13.95
CA ALA A 149 -11.37 -6.88 -14.31
C ALA A 149 -11.70 -5.94 -13.15
N GLY A 150 -11.72 -6.44 -11.91
CA GLY A 150 -11.89 -5.58 -10.73
C GLY A 150 -10.75 -4.59 -10.54
N LEU A 151 -9.51 -4.97 -10.88
CA LEU A 151 -8.37 -4.05 -10.83
C LEU A 151 -8.50 -2.96 -11.90
N ALA A 152 -8.95 -3.31 -13.10
CA ALA A 152 -9.21 -2.35 -14.17
C ALA A 152 -10.33 -1.38 -13.79
N GLU A 153 -11.42 -1.88 -13.22
CA GLU A 153 -12.54 -1.07 -12.71
C GLU A 153 -12.08 -0.12 -11.60
N ALA A 154 -11.35 -0.65 -10.62
CA ALA A 154 -10.80 0.15 -9.52
C ALA A 154 -9.83 1.22 -10.03
N ALA A 155 -9.01 0.92 -11.07
CA ALA A 155 -8.14 1.91 -11.69
C ALA A 155 -8.93 2.96 -12.48
N ALA A 156 -10.00 2.57 -13.18
CA ALA A 156 -10.86 3.46 -13.95
C ALA A 156 -11.61 4.48 -13.06
N SER A 157 -11.85 4.14 -11.79
CA SER A 157 -12.44 5.08 -10.82
C SER A 157 -11.61 6.35 -10.59
N GLY A 158 -10.29 6.30 -10.83
CA GLY A 158 -9.36 7.40 -10.52
C GLY A 158 -9.03 7.57 -9.03
N GLU A 159 -9.66 6.79 -8.13
CA GLU A 159 -9.45 6.85 -6.67
C GLU A 159 -8.14 6.16 -6.24
N LEU A 160 -7.54 5.37 -7.12
CA LEU A 160 -6.29 4.65 -6.88
C LEU A 160 -5.13 5.33 -7.59
N ALA A 161 -4.03 5.55 -6.87
CA ALA A 161 -2.79 6.02 -7.47
C ALA A 161 -2.39 5.11 -8.65
N PRO A 162 -2.04 5.69 -9.82
CA PRO A 162 -1.57 4.92 -10.96
C PRO A 162 -0.34 4.11 -10.58
N THR A 163 -0.45 2.79 -10.66
CA THR A 163 0.69 1.89 -10.43
C THR A 163 0.75 0.89 -11.56
N THR A 164 1.86 0.88 -12.28
CA THR A 164 2.15 -0.13 -13.29
C THR A 164 2.24 -1.51 -12.63
N GLY A 165 1.56 -2.50 -13.21
CA GLY A 165 1.71 -3.90 -12.81
C GLY A 165 1.03 -4.33 -11.51
N ARG A 166 -0.09 -3.72 -11.08
CA ARG A 166 -0.89 -4.27 -9.96
C ARG A 166 -1.21 -5.74 -10.24
N THR A 167 -0.83 -6.61 -9.31
CA THR A 167 -1.08 -8.04 -9.44
C THR A 167 -2.30 -8.45 -8.62
N THR A 168 -3.11 -9.35 -9.17
CA THR A 168 -4.29 -9.87 -8.47
C THR A 168 -3.90 -10.71 -7.25
N GLY A 169 -4.80 -10.76 -6.26
CA GLY A 169 -4.62 -11.64 -5.10
C GLY A 169 -4.98 -13.11 -5.34
N LYS A 170 -5.42 -13.49 -6.54
CA LYS A 170 -5.92 -14.85 -6.84
C LYS A 170 -4.91 -15.94 -6.49
N ARG A 171 -3.66 -15.77 -6.91
CA ARG A 171 -2.56 -16.73 -6.63
C ARG A 171 -2.27 -16.80 -5.12
N ILE A 172 -2.32 -15.67 -4.43
CA ILE A 172 -2.11 -15.57 -2.98
C ILE A 172 -3.24 -16.30 -2.25
N ALA A 173 -4.49 -16.00 -2.58
CA ALA A 173 -5.69 -16.61 -1.98
C ALA A 173 -5.69 -18.14 -2.14
N ALA A 174 -5.36 -18.63 -3.34
CA ALA A 174 -5.34 -20.05 -3.67
C ALA A 174 -4.13 -20.82 -3.10
N SER A 175 -3.09 -20.13 -2.61
CA SER A 175 -1.84 -20.77 -2.20
C SER A 175 -2.01 -21.77 -1.06
N LYS A 176 -1.34 -22.93 -1.15
CA LYS A 176 -1.52 -24.02 -0.19
C LYS A 176 -0.91 -23.73 1.18
N THR A 177 0.17 -22.96 1.30
CA THR A 177 0.69 -22.46 2.60
C THR A 177 1.82 -21.45 2.37
N GLY A 178 1.94 -20.47 3.24
CA GLY A 178 3.04 -19.51 3.30
C GLY A 178 2.67 -18.16 2.67
N LEU A 179 2.32 -18.15 1.38
CA LEU A 179 2.04 -16.91 0.66
C LEU A 179 0.73 -16.25 1.08
N ARG A 180 -0.33 -17.03 1.30
CA ARG A 180 -1.61 -16.49 1.81
C ARG A 180 -1.45 -15.89 3.18
N GLU A 181 -0.84 -16.68 4.05
CA GLU A 181 -0.53 -16.32 5.42
C GLU A 181 0.34 -15.05 5.50
N HIS A 182 1.34 -14.93 4.62
CA HIS A 182 2.14 -13.71 4.47
C HIS A 182 1.29 -12.50 4.08
N GLY A 183 0.49 -12.61 3.01
CA GLY A 183 -0.39 -11.52 2.58
C GLY A 183 -1.39 -11.08 3.65
N LEU A 184 -1.94 -12.02 4.43
CA LEU A 184 -2.84 -11.68 5.55
C LEU A 184 -2.11 -10.96 6.68
N ALA A 185 -0.86 -11.33 6.98
CA ALA A 185 -0.06 -10.65 7.99
C ALA A 185 0.33 -9.22 7.56
N LEU A 186 0.53 -8.99 6.26
CA LEU A 186 0.68 -7.64 5.72
C LEU A 186 -0.59 -6.80 5.95
N VAL A 187 -1.77 -7.37 5.69
CA VAL A 187 -3.05 -6.68 5.93
C VAL A 187 -3.27 -6.39 7.42
N ASP A 188 -2.91 -7.30 8.31
CA ASP A 188 -2.97 -7.05 9.76
C ASP A 188 -2.01 -5.92 10.18
N THR A 189 -0.85 -5.82 9.52
CA THR A 189 0.09 -4.70 9.70
C THR A 189 -0.52 -3.38 9.23
N VAL A 190 -1.15 -3.36 8.05
CA VAL A 190 -1.86 -2.18 7.50
C VAL A 190 -2.96 -1.73 8.46
N ILE A 191 -3.76 -2.67 9.00
CA ILE A 191 -4.80 -2.38 9.99
C ILE A 191 -4.21 -1.72 11.24
N ALA A 192 -3.09 -2.22 11.75
CA ALA A 192 -2.46 -1.66 12.94
C ALA A 192 -1.92 -0.24 12.73
N PHE A 193 -1.49 0.10 11.51
CA PHE A 193 -1.12 1.48 11.15
C PHE A 193 -2.35 2.38 11.01
N HIS A 194 -3.40 1.89 10.33
CA HIS A 194 -4.66 2.60 10.13
C HIS A 194 -5.36 2.92 11.45
N GLN A 195 -5.51 1.93 12.34
CA GLN A 195 -6.13 2.12 13.66
C GLN A 195 -5.33 3.04 14.57
N ALA A 196 -4.01 3.06 14.44
CA ALA A 196 -3.15 3.98 15.18
C ALA A 196 -3.10 5.39 14.56
N GLN A 197 -3.83 5.63 13.46
CA GLN A 197 -3.87 6.90 12.73
C GLN A 197 -2.48 7.40 12.28
N VAL A 198 -1.53 6.46 12.06
CA VAL A 198 -0.19 6.81 11.58
C VAL A 198 -0.08 6.76 10.06
N ALA A 199 -1.02 6.11 9.38
CA ALA A 199 -1.18 6.09 7.93
C ALA A 199 -2.58 5.60 7.58
N ASP A 200 -3.20 6.10 6.51
CA ASP A 200 -4.42 5.47 6.00
C ASP A 200 -4.09 4.17 5.26
N HIS A 201 -5.05 3.26 5.14
CA HIS A 201 -4.86 2.02 4.38
C HIS A 201 -4.72 2.26 2.87
N ALA A 202 -5.27 3.35 2.33
CA ALA A 202 -5.10 3.77 0.95
C ALA A 202 -3.69 4.31 0.65
N ASP A 203 -2.94 4.74 1.68
CA ASP A 203 -1.57 5.28 1.57
C ASP A 203 -0.49 4.19 1.40
N TRP A 204 -0.90 2.93 1.42
CA TRP A 204 0.01 1.80 1.21
C TRP A 204 0.24 1.53 -0.26
N ARG A 205 1.40 0.99 -0.60
CA ARG A 205 1.72 0.43 -1.92
C ARG A 205 2.34 -0.94 -1.70
N VAL A 206 1.57 -1.98 -1.99
CA VAL A 206 1.97 -3.38 -1.76
C VAL A 206 2.81 -3.90 -2.93
N GLU A 207 3.96 -4.52 -2.62
CA GLU A 207 4.85 -5.14 -3.61
C GLU A 207 5.18 -4.20 -4.80
N ALA A 208 5.49 -2.94 -4.51
CA ALA A 208 5.93 -1.99 -5.52
C ALA A 208 7.38 -2.28 -5.93
N PRO A 209 7.71 -2.47 -7.21
CA PRO A 209 9.08 -2.74 -7.64
C PRO A 209 9.95 -1.48 -7.57
N HIS A 210 11.16 -1.63 -7.04
CA HIS A 210 12.19 -0.60 -6.95
C HIS A 210 13.41 -1.04 -7.75
N PRO A 211 13.66 -0.44 -8.92
CA PRO A 211 14.76 -0.88 -9.79
C PRO A 211 16.11 -0.61 -9.14
N THR A 212 17.00 -1.61 -9.21
CA THR A 212 18.41 -1.48 -8.86
C THR A 212 19.26 -2.08 -9.98
N PRO A 213 20.57 -1.75 -10.08
CA PRO A 213 21.46 -2.39 -11.04
C PRO A 213 21.54 -3.92 -10.91
N ALA A 214 21.28 -4.47 -9.71
CA ALA A 214 21.28 -5.91 -9.43
C ALA A 214 19.90 -6.57 -9.58
N GLY A 215 18.93 -5.88 -10.17
CA GLY A 215 17.52 -6.31 -10.30
C GLY A 215 16.59 -5.58 -9.33
N ASN A 216 15.29 -5.88 -9.39
CA ASN A 216 14.32 -5.15 -8.58
C ASN A 216 14.40 -5.55 -7.10
N LEU A 217 14.47 -4.55 -6.23
CA LEU A 217 14.05 -4.66 -4.84
C LEU A 217 12.51 -4.64 -4.79
N LEU A 218 11.92 -5.49 -3.96
CA LEU A 218 10.47 -5.62 -3.82
C LEU A 218 10.12 -5.65 -2.32
N PRO A 219 9.83 -4.49 -1.71
CA PRO A 219 9.28 -4.42 -0.36
C PRO A 219 7.91 -5.09 -0.30
N ASP A 220 7.56 -5.69 0.84
CA ASP A 220 6.19 -6.18 1.03
C ASP A 220 5.19 -5.01 1.01
N GLY A 221 5.56 -3.87 1.58
CA GLY A 221 4.81 -2.62 1.48
C GLY A 221 5.69 -1.37 1.54
N VAL A 222 5.19 -0.29 0.93
CA VAL A 222 5.66 1.07 1.17
C VAL A 222 4.47 1.87 1.67
N VAL A 223 4.62 2.61 2.76
CA VAL A 223 3.54 3.39 3.36
C VAL A 223 3.89 4.86 3.39
N LEU A 224 2.95 5.73 3.01
CA LEU A 224 3.00 7.16 3.33
C LEU A 224 2.39 7.37 4.71
N LEU A 225 3.19 7.89 5.63
CA LEU A 225 2.83 8.19 7.01
C LEU A 225 2.12 9.55 7.09
N ALA A 226 1.33 9.74 8.14
CA ALA A 226 0.55 10.95 8.39
C ALA A 226 1.41 12.22 8.54
N ASP A 227 2.70 12.08 8.89
CA ASP A 227 3.68 13.18 8.91
C ASP A 227 4.27 13.50 7.51
N GLY A 228 3.71 12.88 6.48
CA GLY A 228 4.12 12.97 5.09
C GLY A 228 5.39 12.18 4.77
N SER A 229 5.98 11.45 5.72
CA SER A 229 7.17 10.61 5.49
C SER A 229 6.80 9.24 4.96
N SER A 230 7.77 8.54 4.38
CA SER A 230 7.54 7.17 3.89
C SER A 230 8.31 6.19 4.73
N ALA A 231 7.82 4.94 4.80
CA ALA A 231 8.55 3.81 5.36
C ALA A 231 8.45 2.60 4.44
N PHE A 232 9.52 1.82 4.37
CA PHE A 232 9.51 0.48 3.76
C PHE A 232 9.13 -0.54 4.83
N VAL A 233 8.28 -1.50 4.48
CA VAL A 233 7.76 -2.50 5.41
C VAL A 233 8.03 -3.89 4.85
N GLU A 234 8.60 -4.74 5.69
CA GLU A 234 8.93 -6.13 5.41
C GLU A 234 8.29 -7.03 6.45
N ILE A 235 7.49 -8.00 6.01
CA ILE A 235 6.85 -8.98 6.88
C ILE A 235 7.70 -10.24 6.88
N ASP A 236 8.23 -10.62 8.03
CA ASP A 236 8.87 -11.91 8.17
C ASP A 236 7.91 -12.92 8.80
N ARG A 237 7.67 -14.01 8.07
CA ARG A 237 7.04 -15.22 8.61
C ARG A 237 7.92 -16.45 8.44
N THR A 238 8.57 -16.57 7.29
CA THR A 238 9.19 -17.82 6.87
C THR A 238 10.60 -17.67 6.30
N MET A 239 11.09 -16.44 6.10
CA MET A 239 12.39 -16.20 5.48
C MET A 239 13.53 -16.71 6.37
N SER A 240 14.64 -17.12 5.75
CA SER A 240 15.86 -17.38 6.52
C SER A 240 16.49 -16.06 6.94
N TYR A 241 17.23 -16.05 8.06
CA TYR A 241 17.94 -14.84 8.50
C TYR A 241 18.92 -14.32 7.44
N ALA A 242 19.57 -15.22 6.70
CA ALA A 242 20.44 -14.84 5.57
C ALA A 242 19.66 -14.07 4.48
N ARG A 243 18.43 -14.48 4.16
CA ARG A 243 17.58 -13.74 3.20
C ARG A 243 17.14 -12.39 3.75
N LEU A 244 16.82 -12.30 5.04
CA LEU A 244 16.47 -11.03 5.68
C LEU A 244 17.66 -10.04 5.67
N VAL A 245 18.87 -10.52 5.97
CA VAL A 245 20.10 -9.72 5.88
C VAL A 245 20.38 -9.30 4.43
N ALA A 246 20.26 -10.22 3.47
CA ALA A 246 20.44 -9.89 2.05
C ALA A 246 19.42 -8.85 1.55
N LYS A 247 18.21 -8.76 2.15
CA LYS A 247 17.28 -7.66 1.86
C LYS A 247 17.87 -6.31 2.27
N LEU A 248 18.53 -6.22 3.43
CA LEU A 248 19.17 -4.97 3.87
C LEU A 248 20.27 -4.50 2.91
N GLU A 249 21.05 -5.43 2.37
CA GLU A 249 22.05 -5.13 1.34
C GLU A 249 21.40 -4.60 0.06
N ARG A 250 20.24 -5.14 -0.34
CA ARG A 250 19.46 -4.63 -1.48
C ARG A 250 18.86 -3.24 -1.21
N TYR A 251 18.43 -2.94 0.03
CA TYR A 251 18.01 -1.59 0.41
C TYR A 251 19.16 -0.60 0.33
N ASP A 252 20.36 -0.98 0.77
CA ASP A 252 21.56 -0.14 0.66
C ASP A 252 21.93 0.11 -0.81
N ALA A 253 21.87 -0.92 -1.65
CA ALA A 253 22.06 -0.78 -3.10
C ALA A 253 21.00 0.13 -3.74
N TYR A 254 19.72 -0.01 -3.34
CA TYR A 254 18.64 0.82 -3.84
C TYR A 254 18.78 2.30 -3.43
N ARG A 255 19.28 2.58 -2.22
CA ARG A 255 19.55 3.96 -1.76
C ARG A 255 20.45 4.72 -2.74
N GLY A 256 21.42 4.04 -3.35
CA GLY A 256 22.32 4.60 -4.35
C GLY A 256 21.87 4.45 -5.81
N ALA A 257 20.75 3.78 -6.07
CA ALA A 257 20.33 3.48 -7.44
C ALA A 257 19.94 4.76 -8.21
N PRO A 258 20.43 4.95 -9.44
CA PRO A 258 20.06 6.11 -10.25
C PRO A 258 18.57 6.09 -10.55
N ALA A 259 17.97 7.26 -10.75
CA ALA A 259 16.62 7.35 -11.28
C ALA A 259 16.49 6.62 -12.62
N ALA A 260 15.39 5.91 -12.83
CA ALA A 260 15.12 5.23 -14.09
C ALA A 260 14.62 6.26 -15.12
N GLY A 261 15.45 6.64 -16.09
CA GLY A 261 15.06 7.49 -17.22
C GLY A 261 16.16 8.42 -17.73
N ARG A 262 15.94 9.10 -18.87
CA ARG A 262 16.76 10.23 -19.30
C ARG A 262 16.50 11.40 -18.35
N GLY A 263 17.37 11.57 -17.37
CA GLY A 263 17.35 12.72 -16.47
C GLY A 263 17.34 14.03 -17.27
N ASN A 264 16.59 15.01 -16.80
CA ASN A 264 16.64 16.35 -17.36
C ASN A 264 18.02 16.93 -17.00
N ALA A 265 18.88 17.19 -17.99
CA ALA A 265 20.28 17.61 -17.77
C ALA A 265 20.41 18.90 -16.93
N ALA A 266 19.33 19.67 -16.81
CA ALA A 266 19.23 20.87 -15.99
C ALA A 266 19.01 20.61 -14.49
N ARG A 267 18.77 19.36 -14.05
CA ARG A 267 18.56 19.03 -12.63
C ARG A 267 19.73 18.20 -12.09
N PRO A 268 20.15 18.42 -10.82
CA PRO A 268 21.11 17.55 -10.16
C PRO A 268 20.65 16.10 -10.23
N PRO A 269 21.54 15.14 -10.51
CA PRO A 269 21.18 13.73 -10.55
C PRO A 269 20.60 13.30 -9.20
N ARG A 270 19.36 12.81 -9.21
CA ARG A 270 18.69 12.27 -8.02
C ARG A 270 18.67 10.75 -8.11
N SER A 271 18.81 10.09 -6.98
CA SER A 271 18.53 8.65 -6.89
C SER A 271 17.02 8.41 -7.03
N HIS A 272 16.65 7.21 -7.45
CA HIS A 272 15.26 6.84 -7.68
C HIS A 272 14.39 7.07 -6.43
N TRP A 273 14.91 6.78 -5.23
CA TRP A 273 14.13 6.95 -4.01
C TRP A 273 13.88 8.42 -3.67
N HIS A 274 14.83 9.33 -3.95
CA HIS A 274 14.64 10.76 -3.69
C HIS A 274 13.48 11.31 -4.53
N GLU A 275 13.39 10.89 -5.79
CA GLU A 275 12.30 11.31 -6.68
C GLU A 275 10.93 10.84 -6.22
N ASN A 276 10.86 9.68 -5.55
CA ASN A 276 9.60 9.07 -5.16
C ASN A 276 9.17 9.33 -3.72
N TYR A 277 10.12 9.61 -2.80
CA TYR A 277 9.86 9.59 -1.35
C TYR A 277 10.43 10.78 -0.57
N ALA A 278 11.39 11.53 -1.13
CA ALA A 278 11.94 12.70 -0.44
C ALA A 278 10.96 13.90 -0.47
N GLY A 279 9.94 13.86 -1.34
CA GLY A 279 9.00 14.96 -1.52
C GLY A 279 9.73 16.22 -2.02
N PRO A 280 9.29 17.42 -1.62
CA PRO A 280 9.92 18.67 -2.06
C PRO A 280 11.27 18.95 -1.38
N SER A 281 11.60 18.25 -0.29
CA SER A 281 12.81 18.51 0.50
C SER A 281 13.95 17.57 0.09
N LEU A 282 15.08 18.16 -0.29
CA LEU A 282 16.30 17.42 -0.61
C LEU A 282 17.05 16.89 0.62
N ASP A 283 16.75 17.43 1.80
CA ASP A 283 17.41 17.06 3.06
C ASP A 283 16.72 15.88 3.76
N ARG A 284 15.71 15.29 3.12
CA ARG A 284 14.97 14.19 3.71
C ARG A 284 15.84 12.93 3.76
N PRO A 285 15.99 12.27 4.92
CA PRO A 285 16.74 11.03 5.01
C PRO A 285 16.04 9.90 4.25
N PHE A 286 16.80 8.85 3.95
CA PHE A 286 16.24 7.63 3.37
C PHE A 286 15.14 7.06 4.28
N PRO A 287 13.98 6.64 3.72
CA PRO A 287 12.89 6.03 4.49
C PRO A 287 13.38 4.87 5.39
N PRO A 288 12.92 4.77 6.64
CA PRO A 288 13.26 3.64 7.49
C PRO A 288 12.74 2.32 6.91
N VAL A 289 13.45 1.24 7.19
CA VAL A 289 13.06 -0.13 6.84
C VAL A 289 12.53 -0.82 8.10
N LEU A 290 11.25 -1.15 8.09
CA LEU A 290 10.50 -1.70 9.20
C LEU A 290 10.30 -3.21 8.99
N PHE A 291 10.81 -4.04 9.89
CA PHE A 291 10.58 -5.48 9.89
C PHE A 291 9.52 -5.87 10.91
N VAL A 292 8.47 -6.56 10.46
CA VAL A 292 7.40 -7.09 11.31
C VAL A 292 7.47 -8.61 11.33
N PHE A 293 7.78 -9.17 12.49
CA PHE A 293 7.84 -10.62 12.69
C PHE A 293 6.44 -11.16 13.03
N ALA A 294 5.85 -11.93 12.11
CA ALA A 294 4.53 -12.50 12.27
C ALA A 294 4.60 -14.01 12.61
N PRO A 295 3.65 -14.54 13.41
CA PRO A 295 3.64 -15.95 13.81
C PRO A 295 3.66 -16.88 12.59
N ALA A 296 4.43 -17.96 12.62
CA ALA A 296 4.43 -18.95 11.55
C ALA A 296 4.53 -20.37 12.11
N ARG A 297 3.80 -21.30 11.49
CA ARG A 297 3.88 -22.71 11.86
C ARG A 297 5.30 -23.23 11.63
N ARG A 298 5.83 -24.03 12.57
CA ARG A 298 7.17 -24.66 12.48
C ARG A 298 8.33 -23.66 12.39
N ARG A 299 8.14 -22.46 12.94
CA ARG A 299 9.19 -21.45 13.15
C ARG A 299 9.23 -21.07 14.62
N ALA A 300 10.36 -20.51 15.04
CA ALA A 300 10.49 -19.92 16.36
C ALA A 300 9.45 -18.79 16.54
N ALA A 301 9.09 -18.52 17.78
CA ALA A 301 8.17 -17.45 18.12
C ALA A 301 8.66 -16.10 17.56
N PRO A 302 7.74 -15.17 17.22
CA PRO A 302 8.10 -13.87 16.68
C PRO A 302 9.19 -13.14 17.47
N ASP A 303 9.10 -13.11 18.80
CA ASP A 303 10.07 -12.40 19.64
C ASP A 303 11.48 -13.01 19.55
N THR A 304 11.58 -14.34 19.49
CA THR A 304 12.85 -15.05 19.29
C THR A 304 13.45 -14.73 17.91
N ARG A 305 12.60 -14.66 16.88
CA ARG A 305 13.03 -14.31 15.53
C ARG A 305 13.45 -12.86 15.42
N GLU A 306 12.70 -11.96 16.04
CA GLU A 306 13.02 -10.54 16.14
C GLU A 306 14.40 -10.36 16.77
N ALA A 307 14.63 -10.96 17.95
CA ALA A 307 15.91 -10.85 18.66
C ALA A 307 17.09 -11.39 17.83
N ALA A 308 16.93 -12.58 17.23
CA ALA A 308 17.98 -13.20 16.43
C ALA A 308 18.27 -12.41 15.13
N PHE A 309 17.26 -11.80 14.51
CA PHE A 309 17.47 -10.92 13.37
C PHE A 309 18.13 -9.61 13.79
N HIS A 310 17.68 -9.00 14.89
CA HIS A 310 18.21 -7.73 15.40
C HIS A 310 19.72 -7.82 15.64
N GLU A 311 20.19 -8.90 16.28
CA GLU A 311 21.62 -9.15 16.50
C GLU A 311 22.41 -9.26 15.18
N ARG A 312 21.87 -9.97 14.18
CA ARG A 312 22.53 -10.19 12.88
C ARG A 312 22.53 -8.92 12.02
N ALA A 313 21.42 -8.21 12.00
CA ALA A 313 21.25 -6.97 11.26
C ALA A 313 22.17 -5.86 11.81
N GLY A 314 22.47 -5.87 13.11
CA GLY A 314 23.45 -4.95 13.72
C GLY A 314 24.88 -5.12 13.21
N ARG A 315 25.19 -6.24 12.54
CA ARG A 315 26.51 -6.50 11.94
C ARG A 315 26.61 -6.04 10.48
N VAL A 316 25.50 -5.57 9.90
CA VAL A 316 25.47 -5.05 8.52
C VAL A 316 25.95 -3.61 8.54
N GLY A 317 27.07 -3.32 7.89
CA GLY A 317 27.77 -2.03 8.01
C GLY A 317 26.96 -0.78 7.58
N SER A 318 25.89 -0.94 6.79
CA SER A 318 25.00 0.17 6.42
C SER A 318 23.95 0.51 7.50
N VAL A 319 23.66 -0.42 8.41
CA VAL A 319 22.61 -0.27 9.43
C VAL A 319 23.08 0.63 10.57
N GLY A 320 22.22 1.56 11.00
CA GLY A 320 22.54 2.55 12.03
C GLY A 320 23.37 3.73 11.53
N TYR A 321 23.78 3.70 10.26
CA TYR A 321 24.48 4.81 9.59
C TYR A 321 23.71 5.28 8.34
N ARG A 322 23.65 4.46 7.30
CA ARG A 322 22.99 4.77 6.01
C ARG A 322 21.53 4.33 5.96
N LEU A 323 21.17 3.34 6.77
CA LEU A 323 19.82 2.80 6.87
C LEU A 323 19.36 2.82 8.32
N THR A 324 18.17 3.38 8.55
CA THR A 324 17.44 3.17 9.80
C THR A 324 16.64 1.89 9.66
N VAL A 325 16.96 0.89 10.49
CA VAL A 325 16.22 -0.37 10.55
C VAL A 325 15.55 -0.49 11.91
N ALA A 326 14.26 -0.75 11.92
CA ALA A 326 13.50 -1.01 13.13
C ALA A 326 12.71 -2.31 13.01
N THR A 327 12.57 -3.01 14.13
CA THR A 327 11.89 -4.30 14.21
C THR A 327 10.73 -4.23 15.18
N THR A 328 9.71 -5.04 14.94
CA THR A 328 8.63 -5.29 15.90
C THR A 328 8.01 -6.67 15.62
N THR A 329 7.10 -7.11 16.48
CA THR A 329 6.32 -8.32 16.23
C THR A 329 4.87 -7.96 15.93
N LEU A 330 4.22 -8.76 15.08
CA LEU A 330 2.82 -8.53 14.73
C LEU A 330 1.88 -8.52 15.96
N PRO A 331 2.07 -9.38 16.99
CA PRO A 331 1.30 -9.29 18.23
C PRO A 331 1.42 -7.93 18.92
N LEU A 332 2.64 -7.43 19.15
CA LEU A 332 2.86 -6.12 19.78
C LEU A 332 2.25 -4.98 18.97
N LEU A 333 2.39 -5.05 17.64
CA LEU A 333 1.84 -4.05 16.73
C LEU A 333 0.31 -4.03 16.78
N THR A 334 -0.33 -5.21 16.85
CA THR A 334 -1.79 -5.32 16.89
C THR A 334 -2.35 -4.90 18.24
N GLU A 335 -1.64 -5.18 19.34
CA GLU A 335 -2.08 -4.86 20.69
C GLU A 335 -1.94 -3.37 21.02
N HIS A 336 -0.81 -2.77 20.69
CA HIS A 336 -0.50 -1.39 21.10
C HIS A 336 -0.64 -0.37 19.97
N GLY A 337 -0.66 -0.82 18.70
CA GLY A 337 -0.70 0.06 17.54
C GLY A 337 0.67 0.58 17.12
N ALA A 338 0.79 0.92 15.83
CA ALA A 338 2.06 1.32 15.21
C ALA A 338 2.63 2.66 15.70
N GLY A 339 1.78 3.54 16.26
CA GLY A 339 2.19 4.85 16.79
C GLY A 339 2.81 4.79 18.19
N ARG A 340 2.74 3.65 18.89
CA ARG A 340 3.28 3.49 20.24
C ARG A 340 4.74 3.04 20.22
N ALA A 341 5.33 2.96 21.42
CA ALA A 341 6.70 2.51 21.62
C ALA A 341 6.84 1.00 21.41
N VAL A 342 6.68 0.55 20.15
CA VAL A 342 6.72 -0.87 19.76
C VAL A 342 7.91 -1.21 18.87
N TRP A 343 8.70 -0.23 18.45
CA TRP A 343 9.76 -0.40 17.46
C TRP A 343 11.14 -0.46 18.10
N ARG A 344 11.86 -1.58 17.92
CA ARG A 344 13.23 -1.73 18.38
C ARG A 344 14.20 -1.35 17.26
N VAL A 345 15.10 -0.40 17.51
CA VAL A 345 16.06 0.07 16.51
C VAL A 345 17.30 -0.82 16.48
N VAL A 346 17.74 -1.22 15.29
CA VAL A 346 18.96 -2.02 15.09
C VAL A 346 20.21 -1.11 15.06
N GLY A 347 21.34 -1.59 15.61
CA GLY A 347 22.67 -0.97 15.41
C GLY A 347 23.04 0.17 16.35
N ASN A 348 22.12 0.66 17.19
CA ASN A 348 22.44 1.59 18.27
C ASN A 348 22.61 0.80 19.57
N GLY A 349 23.73 0.91 20.28
CA GLY A 349 24.00 0.25 21.58
C GLY A 349 23.01 0.53 22.73
N ARG A 350 21.84 1.11 22.43
CA ARG A 350 20.64 1.24 23.25
C ARG A 350 19.57 0.18 22.89
N GLY A 351 19.98 -0.94 22.29
CA GLY A 351 19.17 -1.84 21.47
C GLY A 351 17.98 -2.55 22.12
N GLU A 352 17.65 -2.26 23.37
CA GLU A 352 16.50 -2.84 24.08
C GLU A 352 15.27 -1.92 24.11
N GLU A 353 15.47 -0.60 24.08
CA GLU A 353 14.39 0.38 24.23
C GLU A 353 13.54 0.45 22.96
N ARG A 354 12.24 0.18 23.11
CA ARG A 354 11.27 0.36 22.02
C ARG A 354 10.89 1.83 21.87
N ARG A 355 10.70 2.27 20.64
CA ARG A 355 10.44 3.66 20.25
C ARG A 355 9.16 3.78 19.43
N THR A 356 8.61 4.99 19.39
CA THR A 356 7.56 5.35 18.44
C THR A 356 8.17 5.55 17.05
N LEU A 357 7.35 5.47 15.99
CA LEU A 357 7.81 5.76 14.61
C LEU A 357 8.44 7.16 14.49
N ALA A 358 7.82 8.16 15.13
CA ALA A 358 8.32 9.54 15.13
C ALA A 358 9.67 9.71 15.84
N ALA A 359 10.03 8.80 16.76
CA ALA A 359 11.27 8.83 17.53
C ALA A 359 12.39 7.95 16.95
N LEU A 360 12.17 7.37 15.76
CA LEU A 360 13.22 6.63 15.06
C LEU A 360 14.36 7.57 14.63
N PRO A 361 15.62 7.11 14.71
CA PRO A 361 16.73 7.91 14.24
C PRO A 361 16.65 8.13 12.73
N LYS A 362 17.14 9.27 12.27
CA LYS A 362 17.26 9.56 10.85
C LYS A 362 18.56 8.96 10.33
N ALA A 363 18.49 8.31 9.16
CA ALA A 363 19.68 7.88 8.43
C ALA A 363 20.52 9.10 8.04
N ARG A 364 21.84 8.94 8.02
CA ARG A 364 22.79 9.99 7.62
C ARG A 364 23.04 10.04 6.12
#